data_AF-A0A7Y8JGH0-F1
#
_entry.id   AF-A0A7Y8JGH0-F1
#
_cell.length_a   1.000
_cell.length_b   1.000
_cell.length_c   1.000
_cell.angle_alpha   90.00
_cell.angle_beta   90.00
_cell.angle_gamma   90.00
#
_symmetry.space_group_name_H-M   'P 1'
#
loop_
_entity.id
_entity.type
_entity.pdbx_description
1 polymer ?
#
loop_
_entity_poly.entity_id
_entity_poly.type
_entity_poly.pdbx_seq_one_letter_code
_entity_poly.pdbx_strand_id
1 'polypeptide(L)'
;MRLVLRLVLLLFLSLPGLGLAAFSAVNPRLASLSQDQPARKVLLLPPQMFVAEMSAGGVIQKQDDWTKQASENLLAAVESYARDSGRFEIMRMPRLSSEEAEIVE
;
A
#
# COMPACT_ATOMS: atom_id res chain seq x y z
N MET A 1 -18.41 6.60 -41.98
CA MET A 1 -17.16 7.35 -41.68
C MET A 1 -17.22 8.14 -40.37
N ARG A 2 -18.21 9.02 -40.15
CA ARG A 2 -18.32 9.82 -38.91
C ARG A 2 -18.50 8.99 -37.62
N LEU A 3 -19.20 7.85 -37.69
CA LEU A 3 -19.42 6.96 -36.53
C LEU A 3 -18.10 6.27 -36.10
N VAL A 4 -17.33 5.79 -37.07
CA VAL A 4 -16.02 5.14 -36.86
C VAL A 4 -15.04 6.13 -36.24
N LEU A 5 -15.03 7.38 -36.74
CA LEU A 5 -14.18 8.44 -36.18
C LEU A 5 -14.53 8.75 -34.71
N ARG A 6 -15.82 8.78 -34.35
CA ARG A 6 -16.26 8.98 -32.95
C ARG A 6 -15.87 7.83 -32.04
N LEU A 7 -15.97 6.59 -32.53
CA LEU A 7 -15.58 5.39 -31.80
C LEU A 7 -14.07 5.36 -31.52
N VAL A 8 -13.26 5.72 -32.52
CA VAL A 8 -11.80 5.83 -32.36
C VAL A 8 -11.45 6.94 -31.36
N LEU A 9 -12.12 8.09 -31.42
CA LEU A 9 -11.87 9.20 -30.50
C LEU A 9 -12.23 8.84 -29.05
N LEU A 10 -13.34 8.13 -28.83
CA LEU A 10 -13.75 7.62 -27.51
C LEU A 10 -12.77 6.59 -26.96
N LEU A 11 -12.20 5.75 -27.83
CA LEU A 11 -11.17 4.79 -27.45
C LEU A 11 -9.89 5.52 -27.02
N PHE A 12 -9.43 6.51 -27.78
CA PHE A 12 -8.24 7.30 -27.39
C PHE A 12 -8.43 8.11 -26.11
N LEU A 13 -9.65 8.57 -25.81
CA LEU A 13 -9.97 9.28 -24.57
C LEU A 13 -9.97 8.37 -23.32
N SER A 14 -10.10 7.06 -23.46
CA SER A 14 -10.13 6.12 -22.31
C SER A 14 -8.75 5.56 -21.94
N LEU A 15 -7.74 5.71 -22.80
CA LEU A 15 -6.37 5.25 -22.55
C LEU A 15 -5.65 5.88 -21.33
N PRO A 16 -5.82 7.16 -20.95
CA PRO A 16 -5.01 7.73 -19.87
C PRO A 16 -5.36 7.18 -18.47
N GLY A 17 -6.47 6.45 -18.31
CA GLY A 17 -6.85 5.83 -17.03
C GLY A 17 -6.19 4.48 -16.73
N LEU A 18 -5.53 3.86 -17.72
CA LEU A 18 -4.95 2.51 -17.58
C LEU A 18 -3.50 2.51 -17.03
N GLY A 19 -2.92 3.69 -16.79
CA GLY A 19 -1.49 3.84 -16.47
C GLY A 19 -1.07 3.63 -15.00
N LEU A 20 -2.01 3.42 -14.08
CA LEU A 20 -1.71 3.26 -12.65
C LEU A 20 -2.03 1.84 -12.16
N ALA A 21 -1.53 0.83 -12.86
CA ALA A 21 -1.38 -0.48 -12.23
C ALA A 21 -0.33 -0.32 -11.11
N ALA A 22 -0.78 -0.22 -9.86
CA ALA A 22 0.10 -0.23 -8.72
C ALA A 22 0.89 -1.55 -8.74
N PHE A 23 2.19 -1.47 -9.03
CA PHE A 23 3.08 -2.62 -8.97
C PHE A 23 3.28 -2.98 -7.49
N SER A 24 2.52 -3.98 -7.02
CA SER A 24 2.78 -4.60 -5.72
C SER A 24 3.73 -5.78 -5.92
N ALA A 25 4.96 -5.64 -5.43
CA ALA A 25 5.89 -6.76 -5.34
C ALA A 25 5.60 -7.54 -4.06
N VAL A 26 4.93 -8.68 -4.19
CA VAL A 26 4.69 -9.60 -3.07
C VAL A 26 5.78 -10.67 -3.06
N ASN A 27 6.33 -10.97 -1.87
CA ASN A 27 7.26 -12.09 -1.73
C ASN A 27 6.59 -13.38 -2.23
N PRO A 28 7.15 -14.09 -3.24
CA PRO A 28 6.50 -15.27 -3.81
C PRO A 28 6.20 -16.37 -2.78
N ARG A 29 7.01 -16.45 -1.72
CA ARG A 29 6.81 -17.40 -0.61
C ARG A 29 5.60 -17.06 0.25
N LEU A 30 5.21 -15.78 0.34
CA LEU A 30 3.97 -15.34 0.99
C LEU A 30 2.77 -15.55 0.08
N ALA A 31 2.95 -15.32 -1.23
CA ALA A 31 1.89 -15.49 -2.22
C ALA A 31 1.47 -16.97 -2.40
N SER A 32 2.39 -17.91 -2.23
CA SER A 32 2.14 -19.35 -2.40
C SER A 32 1.68 -20.08 -1.13
N LEU A 33 1.37 -19.36 -0.05
CA LEU A 33 0.90 -19.98 1.20
C LEU A 33 -0.49 -20.62 1.01
N SER A 34 -0.57 -21.94 1.08
CA SER A 34 -1.84 -22.67 1.09
C SER A 34 -2.63 -22.43 2.38
N GLN A 35 -3.96 -22.53 2.29
CA GLN A 35 -4.90 -22.25 3.39
C GLN A 35 -4.78 -23.26 4.56
N ASP A 36 -4.26 -24.47 4.29
CA ASP A 36 -4.09 -25.55 5.28
C ASP A 36 -2.78 -25.47 6.09
N GLN A 37 -1.93 -24.47 5.87
CA GLN A 37 -0.69 -24.32 6.65
C GLN A 37 -0.95 -23.64 8.00
N PRO A 38 -0.21 -24.01 9.06
CA PRO A 38 -0.30 -23.33 10.35
C PRO A 38 0.05 -21.84 10.22
N ALA A 39 -0.59 -21.01 11.05
CA ALA A 39 -0.39 -19.57 11.03
C ALA A 39 1.09 -19.22 11.19
N ARG A 40 1.61 -18.36 10.30
CA ARG A 40 3.00 -17.90 10.37
C ARG A 40 3.09 -16.62 11.19
N LYS A 41 4.10 -16.55 12.06
CA LYS A 41 4.44 -15.30 12.73
C LYS A 41 5.02 -14.32 11.72
N VAL A 42 4.44 -13.13 11.63
CA VAL A 42 4.88 -12.07 10.72
C VAL A 42 5.12 -10.81 11.54
N LEU A 43 6.31 -10.24 11.41
CA LEU A 43 6.62 -8.94 11.96
C LEU A 43 6.04 -7.86 11.03
N LEU A 44 5.14 -7.03 11.55
CA LEU A 44 4.58 -5.92 10.81
C LEU A 44 5.43 -4.67 11.05
N LEU A 45 6.05 -4.18 9.97
CA LEU A 45 6.84 -2.95 9.95
C LEU A 45 5.95 -1.75 9.59
N PRO A 46 6.21 -0.57 10.16
CA PRO A 46 5.55 0.66 9.71
C PRO A 46 5.78 0.90 8.20
N PRO A 47 4.75 1.26 7.44
CA PRO A 47 4.90 1.57 6.03
C PRO A 47 5.71 2.86 5.85
N GLN A 48 6.67 2.84 4.92
CA GLN A 48 7.32 4.07 4.45
C GLN A 48 6.38 4.77 3.47
N MET A 49 5.70 5.81 3.93
CA MET A 49 4.73 6.55 3.13
C MET A 49 4.63 8.01 3.56
N PHE A 50 4.05 8.83 2.70
CA PHE A 50 3.60 10.18 3.04
C PHE A 50 2.24 10.45 2.38
N VAL A 51 1.46 11.31 3.03
CA VAL A 51 0.25 11.89 2.48
C VAL A 51 0.56 13.33 2.11
N ALA A 52 0.08 13.75 0.94
CA ALA A 52 0.25 15.11 0.47
C ALA A 52 -1.05 15.64 -0.15
N GLU A 53 -1.26 16.93 -0.01
CA GLU A 53 -2.28 17.66 -0.73
C GLU A 53 -1.70 18.21 -2.04
N MET A 54 -2.46 18.10 -3.13
CA MET A 54 -2.09 18.65 -4.43
C MET A 54 -3.04 19.81 -4.76
N SER A 55 -2.48 21.01 -4.87
CA SER A 55 -3.25 22.20 -5.27
C SER A 55 -3.65 22.15 -6.76
N ALA A 56 -4.60 22.98 -7.16
CA ALA A 56 -4.98 23.15 -8.57
C ALA A 56 -3.82 23.60 -9.48
N GLY A 57 -2.79 24.23 -8.91
CA GLY A 57 -1.56 24.60 -9.61
C GLY A 57 -0.48 23.51 -9.65
N GLY A 58 -0.77 22.31 -9.13
CA GLY A 58 0.17 21.17 -9.11
C GLY A 58 1.21 21.21 -7.99
N VAL A 59 1.13 22.17 -7.07
CA VAL A 59 2.01 22.20 -5.88
C VAL A 59 1.61 21.07 -4.94
N ILE A 60 2.57 20.22 -4.60
CA ILE A 60 2.44 19.11 -3.65
C ILE A 60 2.93 19.57 -2.28
N GLN A 61 2.06 19.52 -1.28
CA GLN A 61 2.40 19.86 0.10
C GLN A 61 2.21 18.64 1.00
N LYS A 62 3.29 18.21 1.66
CA LYS A 62 3.25 17.08 2.60
C LYS A 62 2.41 17.45 3.83
N GLN A 63 1.57 16.52 4.26
CA GLN A 63 0.73 16.64 5.43
C GLN A 63 1.17 15.60 6.47
N ASP A 64 1.98 16.01 7.44
CA ASP A 64 2.60 15.09 8.41
C ASP A 64 1.57 14.43 9.33
N ASP A 65 0.57 15.16 9.82
CA ASP A 65 -0.49 14.61 10.66
C ASP A 65 -1.32 13.57 9.91
N TRP A 66 -1.63 13.82 8.63
CA TRP A 66 -2.35 12.88 7.78
C TRP A 66 -1.48 11.67 7.44
N THR A 67 -0.17 11.88 7.26
CA THR A 67 0.78 10.78 7.05
C THR A 67 0.78 9.84 8.25
N LYS A 68 0.87 10.40 9.46
CA LYS A 68 0.83 9.62 10.69
C LYS A 68 -0.48 8.84 10.82
N GLN A 69 -1.61 9.52 10.63
CA GLN A 69 -2.93 8.89 10.71
C GLN A 69 -3.11 7.80 9.64
N ALA A 70 -2.66 8.04 8.41
CA ALA A 70 -2.76 7.06 7.33
C ALA A 70 -1.88 5.82 7.61
N SER A 71 -0.68 6.01 8.15
CA SER A 71 0.20 4.92 8.57
C SER A 71 -0.46 4.06 9.66
N GLU A 72 -1.01 4.69 10.70
CA GLU A 72 -1.73 3.99 11.78
C GLU A 72 -2.96 3.23 11.26
N ASN A 73 -3.74 3.85 10.36
CA ASN A 73 -4.91 3.21 9.75
C ASN A 73 -4.52 2.01 8.89
N LEU A 74 -3.45 2.11 8.11
CA LEU A 74 -2.98 1.01 7.27
C LEU A 74 -2.51 -0.18 8.12
N LEU A 75 -1.77 0.09 9.21
CA LEU A 75 -1.34 -0.95 10.15
C LEU A 75 -2.55 -1.65 10.80
N ALA A 76 -3.54 -0.88 11.25
CA ALA A 76 -4.76 -1.42 11.84
C ALA A 76 -5.57 -2.28 10.85
N ALA A 77 -5.64 -1.86 9.58
CA ALA A 77 -6.32 -2.61 8.53
C ALA A 77 -5.62 -3.95 8.24
N VAL A 78 -4.28 -3.96 8.18
CA VAL A 78 -3.50 -5.20 7.99
C VAL A 78 -3.68 -6.15 9.18
N GLU A 79 -3.70 -5.64 10.40
CA GLU A 79 -3.95 -6.45 11.60
C GLU A 79 -5.35 -7.06 11.62
N SER A 80 -6.37 -6.29 11.23
CA SER A 80 -7.73 -6.80 11.10
C SER A 80 -7.78 -7.92 10.06
N TYR A 81 -7.20 -7.69 8.87
CA TYR A 81 -7.16 -8.68 7.81
C TYR A 81 -6.45 -9.97 8.26
N ALA A 82 -5.32 -9.85 8.95
CA ALA A 82 -4.58 -11.00 9.43
C ALA A 82 -5.39 -11.81 10.45
N ARG A 83 -6.05 -11.13 11.40
CA ARG A 83 -6.94 -11.74 12.38
C ARG A 83 -8.10 -12.48 11.72
N ASP A 84 -8.77 -11.84 10.76
CA ASP A 84 -9.94 -12.40 10.06
C ASP A 84 -9.54 -13.57 9.17
N SER A 85 -8.35 -13.53 8.57
CA SER A 85 -7.85 -14.60 7.72
C SER A 85 -7.44 -15.86 8.50
N GLY A 86 -7.03 -15.72 9.77
CA GLY A 86 -6.43 -16.79 10.57
C GLY A 86 -5.09 -17.32 10.03
N ARG A 87 -4.54 -16.73 8.96
CA ARG A 87 -3.33 -17.22 8.26
C ARG A 87 -2.03 -16.71 8.87
N PHE A 88 -2.09 -15.63 9.65
CA PHE A 88 -0.92 -14.95 10.18
C PHE A 88 -1.11 -14.60 11.66
N GLU A 89 -0.06 -14.81 12.44
CA GLU A 89 0.08 -14.25 13.78
C GLU A 89 0.91 -12.98 13.64
N ILE A 90 0.26 -11.81 13.71
CA ILE A 90 0.95 -10.53 13.56
C ILE A 90 1.64 -10.14 14.86
N MET A 91 2.94 -9.85 14.77
CA MET A 91 3.72 -9.22 15.82
C MET A 91 4.01 -7.78 15.40
N ARG A 92 3.69 -6.80 16.25
CA ARG A 92 4.12 -5.42 16.01
C ARG A 92 5.63 -5.30 16.20
N MET A 93 6.26 -4.48 15.36
CA MET A 93 7.64 -4.10 15.60
C MET A 93 7.76 -3.43 16.98
N PRO A 94 8.69 -3.89 17.84
CA PRO A 94 8.97 -3.20 19.09
C PRO A 94 9.54 -1.81 18.80
N ARG A 95 9.37 -0.88 19.72
CA ARG A 95 10.08 0.39 19.64
C ARG A 95 11.57 0.09 19.81
N LEU A 96 12.36 0.44 18.79
CA LEU A 96 13.81 0.39 18.87
C LEU A 96 14.30 1.47 19.85
N SER A 97 15.33 1.15 20.61
CA SER A 97 16.13 2.17 21.31
C SER A 97 16.83 3.09 20.31
N SER A 98 17.29 4.24 20.79
CA SER A 98 18.07 5.18 19.99
C SER A 98 19.33 4.55 19.39
N GLU A 99 20.03 3.70 20.15
CA GLU A 99 21.20 2.98 19.63
C GLU A 99 20.84 1.93 18.57
N GLU A 100 19.72 1.24 18.73
CA GLU A 100 19.25 0.24 17.75
C GLU A 100 18.72 0.87 16.46
N ALA A 101 18.10 2.06 16.56
CA ALA A 101 17.58 2.78 15.41
C ALA A 101 18.71 3.23 14.45
N GLU A 102 19.85 3.66 15.00
CA GLU A 102 21.01 4.12 14.22
C GLU A 102 21.68 2.97 13.41
N ILE A 103 21.48 1.71 13.81
CA ILE A 103 22.01 0.54 13.09
C ILE A 103 21.15 0.16 11.87
N VAL A 104 19.88 0.57 11.87
CA VAL A 104 18.87 0.14 10.88
C VAL A 104 18.60 1.20 9.81
N GLU A 105 18.99 2.47 10.03
CA GLU A 105 19.06 3.53 9.00
C GLU A 105 20.27 3.36 8.06
#